data_AF-A0A7S0SWU4-F1
#
_entry.id   AF-A0A7S0SWU4-F1
#
_cell.length_a   1.000
_cell.length_b   1.000
_cell.length_c   1.000
_cell.angle_alpha   90.00
_cell.angle_beta   90.00
_cell.angle_gamma   90.00
#
_symmetry.space_group_name_H-M   'P 1'
#
loop_
_entity.id
_entity.type
_entity.pdbx_description
1 polymer ?
#
loop_
_entity_poly.entity_id
_entity_poly.type
_entity_poly.pdbx_seq_one_letter_code
_entity_poly.pdbx_strand_id
1 'polypeptide(L)'
;TTINTLLNALEGSQGITAVKKQFNDIDNNNNTPKFIDKVKSAHIERSLVYQNTSNDLSKWQDTVIQNRHKKTLSLVDDNPSDLTFKSLINKYEPTNKMEKNIQMILLTNGSNENEIEIREEDELISKGLSYDDIKQKQDELAKVKSRLFYEQIKRHRINKIKSKLYHRIKKKQKERKANDDLQVILETDPDKAKDLLEDKALKRIKERMDLKHKNTGKWAKMALEHGRRDKSLRESYHEAIQLGRELVEKANNNNSNDNKDNSDDDSID
;
A
#
# COMPACT_ATOMS: atom_id res chain seq x y z
N THR A 1 -34.78 71.28 -26.01
CA THR A 1 -33.52 71.51 -25.26
C THR A 1 -33.04 70.16 -24.76
N THR A 2 -31.86 69.70 -25.18
CA THR A 2 -31.38 68.36 -24.83
C THR A 2 -30.80 68.35 -23.41
N ILE A 3 -31.01 67.27 -22.64
CA ILE A 3 -30.56 67.18 -21.23
C ILE A 3 -29.05 67.43 -21.08
N ASN A 4 -28.26 67.03 -22.08
CA ASN A 4 -26.82 67.29 -22.14
C ASN A 4 -26.47 68.79 -22.22
N THR A 5 -27.32 69.61 -22.86
CA THR A 5 -27.13 71.07 -22.88
C THR A 5 -27.38 71.69 -21.50
N LEU A 6 -28.28 71.12 -20.70
CA LEU A 6 -28.54 71.56 -19.34
C LEU A 6 -27.42 71.14 -18.38
N LEU A 7 -26.89 69.92 -18.51
CA LEU A 7 -25.76 69.43 -17.71
C LEU A 7 -24.45 70.18 -17.97
N ASN A 8 -24.24 70.67 -19.19
CA ASN A 8 -23.08 71.50 -19.54
C ASN A 8 -23.23 72.94 -19.04
N ALA A 9 -24.44 73.49 -19.01
CA ALA A 9 -24.70 74.82 -18.45
C ALA A 9 -24.49 74.90 -16.92
N LEU A 10 -24.48 73.75 -16.25
CA LEU A 10 -24.33 73.62 -14.80
C LEU A 10 -22.85 73.39 -14.37
N GLU A 11 -21.92 73.23 -15.31
CA GLU A 11 -20.52 72.83 -15.09
C GLU A 11 -19.78 73.76 -14.11
N GLY A 12 -19.68 73.33 -12.84
CA GLY A 12 -19.09 74.10 -11.74
C GLY A 12 -19.82 73.95 -10.40
N SER A 13 -21.04 73.42 -10.39
CA SER A 13 -21.74 73.11 -9.13
C SER A 13 -21.24 71.80 -8.49
N GLN A 14 -21.23 71.75 -7.16
CA GLN A 14 -20.78 70.57 -6.42
C GLN A 14 -21.77 69.41 -6.63
N GLY A 15 -21.27 68.24 -7.05
CA GLY A 15 -22.05 67.01 -7.23
C GLY A 15 -22.46 66.67 -8.67
N ILE A 16 -22.26 67.56 -9.65
CA ILE A 16 -22.61 67.31 -11.06
C ILE A 16 -21.83 66.14 -11.67
N THR A 17 -20.60 65.92 -11.24
CA THR A 17 -19.78 64.81 -11.73
C THR A 17 -20.39 63.45 -11.37
N ALA A 18 -21.06 63.34 -10.22
CA ALA A 18 -21.79 62.14 -9.83
C ALA A 18 -23.07 61.96 -10.65
N VAL A 19 -23.80 63.04 -10.93
CA VAL A 19 -24.99 63.02 -11.79
C VAL A 19 -24.63 62.69 -13.24
N LYS A 20 -23.55 63.26 -13.79
CA LYS A 20 -23.00 62.90 -15.11
C LYS A 20 -22.61 61.42 -15.17
N LYS A 21 -22.02 60.87 -14.10
CA LYS A 21 -21.71 59.43 -14.02
C LYS A 21 -22.96 58.57 -13.99
N GLN A 22 -23.94 58.87 -13.12
CA GLN A 22 -25.21 58.13 -13.07
C GLN A 22 -25.96 58.20 -14.39
N PHE A 23 -25.95 59.35 -15.06
CA PHE A 23 -26.58 59.51 -16.36
C PHE A 23 -25.86 58.70 -17.43
N ASN A 24 -24.52 58.73 -17.47
CA ASN A 24 -23.73 57.87 -18.34
C ASN A 24 -23.96 56.38 -18.02
N ASP A 25 -24.09 56.01 -16.75
CA ASP A 25 -24.38 54.64 -16.33
C ASP A 25 -25.78 54.20 -16.75
N ILE A 26 -26.77 55.10 -16.74
CA ILE A 26 -28.14 54.84 -17.24
C ILE A 26 -28.14 54.75 -18.77
N ASP A 27 -27.46 55.67 -19.47
CA ASP A 27 -27.32 55.65 -20.92
C ASP A 27 -26.62 54.37 -21.40
N ASN A 28 -25.61 53.91 -20.65
CA ASN A 28 -24.90 52.65 -20.88
C ASN A 28 -25.70 51.42 -20.44
N ASN A 29 -26.53 51.51 -19.39
CA ASN A 29 -27.38 50.42 -18.86
C ASN A 29 -28.82 50.46 -19.39
N ASN A 30 -29.06 50.97 -20.59
CA ASN A 30 -30.37 50.91 -21.27
C ASN A 30 -30.79 49.49 -21.70
N ASN A 31 -30.37 48.45 -20.97
CA ASN A 31 -30.86 47.09 -21.09
C ASN A 31 -32.11 46.89 -20.22
N THR A 32 -33.16 47.65 -20.51
CA THR A 32 -34.50 47.15 -20.15
C THR A 32 -34.78 45.95 -21.06
N PRO A 33 -35.21 44.79 -20.53
CA PRO A 33 -35.46 43.63 -21.37
C PRO A 33 -36.56 44.01 -22.36
N LYS A 34 -36.22 43.95 -23.66
CA LYS A 34 -37.18 44.17 -24.72
C LYS A 34 -38.33 43.18 -24.55
N PHE A 35 -39.58 43.65 -24.65
CA PHE A 35 -40.73 42.76 -24.64
C PHE A 35 -40.61 41.75 -25.78
N ILE A 36 -40.71 40.48 -25.43
CA ILE A 36 -40.70 39.35 -26.36
C ILE A 36 -42.05 38.65 -26.24
N ASP A 37 -42.65 38.30 -27.37
CA ASP A 37 -43.91 37.54 -27.40
C ASP A 37 -43.77 36.27 -26.56
N LYS A 38 -44.79 35.94 -25.76
CA LYS A 38 -44.78 34.79 -24.84
C LYS A 38 -44.34 33.48 -25.50
N VAL A 39 -44.70 33.26 -26.77
CA VAL A 39 -44.31 32.07 -27.54
C VAL A 39 -42.80 32.04 -27.81
N LYS A 40 -42.23 33.19 -28.18
CA LYS A 40 -40.80 33.34 -28.45
C LYS A 40 -39.98 33.25 -27.16
N SER A 41 -40.46 33.85 -26.06
CA SER A 41 -39.79 33.76 -24.76
C SER A 41 -39.77 32.31 -24.27
N ALA A 42 -40.89 31.60 -24.33
CA ALA A 42 -40.99 30.19 -23.96
C ALA A 42 -40.09 29.29 -24.83
N HIS A 43 -39.92 29.61 -26.12
CA HIS A 43 -38.99 28.90 -26.98
C HIS A 43 -37.52 29.10 -26.56
N ILE A 44 -37.14 30.35 -26.25
CA ILE A 44 -35.79 30.68 -25.76
C ILE A 44 -35.51 29.99 -24.43
N GLU A 45 -36.43 30.07 -23.48
CA GLU A 45 -36.32 29.41 -22.18
C GLU A 45 -36.14 27.90 -22.34
N ARG A 46 -36.94 27.25 -23.21
CA ARG A 46 -36.81 25.83 -23.48
C ARG A 46 -35.45 25.47 -24.09
N SER A 47 -34.94 26.28 -25.01
CA SER A 47 -33.62 26.10 -25.61
C SER A 47 -32.51 26.17 -24.55
N LEU A 48 -32.58 27.16 -23.65
CA LEU A 48 -31.63 27.31 -22.54
C LEU A 48 -31.71 26.14 -21.56
N VAL A 49 -32.92 25.71 -21.19
CA VAL A 49 -33.12 24.54 -20.33
C VAL A 49 -32.57 23.27 -20.99
N TYR A 50 -32.78 23.10 -22.30
CA TYR A 50 -32.22 21.98 -23.05
C TYR A 50 -30.69 21.99 -23.02
N GLN A 51 -30.06 23.15 -23.25
CA GLN A 51 -28.60 23.26 -23.17
C GLN A 51 -28.08 22.91 -21.78
N ASN A 52 -28.69 23.43 -20.71
CA ASN A 52 -28.30 23.14 -19.34
C ASN A 52 -28.46 21.65 -19.00
N THR A 53 -29.61 21.06 -19.33
CA THR A 53 -29.87 19.64 -19.09
C THR A 53 -28.95 18.74 -19.93
N SER A 54 -28.65 19.11 -21.18
CA SER A 54 -27.66 18.41 -22.01
C SER A 54 -26.26 18.45 -21.39
N ASN A 55 -25.87 19.59 -20.80
CA ASN A 55 -24.58 19.73 -20.10
C ASN A 55 -24.56 18.93 -18.77
N ASP A 56 -25.71 18.76 -18.11
CA ASP A 56 -25.80 17.92 -16.92
C ASP A 56 -25.78 16.43 -17.27
N LEU A 57 -26.44 16.03 -18.36
CA LEU A 57 -26.42 14.65 -18.85
C LEU A 57 -25.05 14.23 -19.42
N SER A 58 -24.28 15.16 -19.99
CA SER A 58 -22.93 14.87 -20.49
C SER A 58 -21.98 14.40 -19.39
N LYS A 59 -22.19 14.84 -18.13
CA LYS A 59 -21.44 14.35 -16.96
C LYS A 59 -21.56 12.84 -16.76
N TRP A 60 -22.66 12.23 -17.22
CA TRP A 60 -22.90 10.78 -17.14
C TRP A 60 -22.43 10.01 -18.39
N GLN A 61 -21.94 10.70 -19.42
CA GLN A 61 -21.52 10.04 -20.66
C GLN A 61 -20.37 9.05 -20.42
N ASP A 62 -19.37 9.43 -19.62
CA ASP A 62 -18.21 8.58 -19.33
C ASP A 62 -18.60 7.32 -18.56
N THR A 63 -19.51 7.41 -17.59
CA THR A 63 -19.98 6.26 -16.82
C THR A 63 -20.78 5.29 -17.69
N VAL A 64 -21.61 5.81 -18.60
CA VAL A 64 -22.33 5.02 -19.60
C VAL A 64 -21.37 4.31 -20.54
N ILE A 65 -20.34 5.00 -21.06
CA ILE A 65 -19.31 4.42 -21.93
C ILE A 65 -18.57 3.30 -21.19
N GLN A 66 -18.10 3.56 -19.97
CA GLN A 66 -17.43 2.56 -19.14
C GLN A 66 -18.32 1.34 -18.90
N ASN A 67 -19.60 1.54 -18.60
CA ASN A 67 -20.55 0.44 -18.41
C ASN A 67 -20.81 -0.36 -19.69
N ARG A 68 -20.82 0.28 -20.87
CA ARG A 68 -20.92 -0.42 -22.18
C ARG A 68 -19.67 -1.26 -22.50
N HIS A 69 -18.49 -0.83 -22.07
CA HIS A 69 -17.25 -1.58 -22.29
C HIS A 69 -17.04 -2.72 -21.29
N LYS A 70 -17.76 -2.76 -20.17
CA LYS A 70 -17.68 -3.86 -19.20
C LYS A 70 -18.31 -5.12 -19.78
N LYS A 71 -17.59 -6.25 -19.72
CA LYS A 71 -18.07 -7.56 -20.20
C LYS A 71 -19.22 -8.12 -19.34
N THR A 72 -19.24 -7.81 -18.05
CA THR A 72 -20.27 -8.22 -17.10
C THR A 72 -20.60 -7.05 -16.18
N LEU A 73 -21.89 -6.79 -15.99
CA LEU A 73 -22.39 -5.76 -15.07
C LEU A 73 -23.05 -6.44 -13.86
N SER A 74 -22.60 -6.09 -12.65
CA SER A 74 -23.30 -6.48 -11.43
C SER A 74 -24.39 -5.45 -11.14
N LEU A 75 -25.63 -5.89 -11.00
CA LEU A 75 -26.79 -5.06 -10.65
C LEU A 75 -27.19 -5.20 -9.17
N VAL A 76 -26.41 -5.95 -8.39
CA VAL A 76 -26.68 -6.19 -6.97
C VAL A 76 -26.30 -4.93 -6.19
N ASP A 77 -27.33 -4.13 -5.93
CA ASP A 77 -27.44 -2.95 -5.07
C ASP A 77 -26.31 -1.90 -5.13
N ASP A 78 -26.60 -0.76 -5.75
CA ASP A 78 -25.74 0.44 -5.77
C ASP A 78 -25.50 1.05 -4.37
N ASN A 79 -26.25 0.60 -3.36
CA ASN A 79 -26.06 0.97 -1.97
C ASN A 79 -25.63 -0.26 -1.16
N PRO A 80 -24.34 -0.63 -1.12
CA PRO A 80 -23.90 -1.55 -0.10
C PRO A 80 -24.26 -0.93 1.25
N SER A 81 -25.07 -1.62 2.04
CA SER A 81 -25.17 -1.25 3.45
C SER A 81 -23.75 -1.34 4.01
N ASP A 82 -23.18 -0.21 4.44
CA ASP A 82 -21.84 -0.10 5.00
C ASP A 82 -21.76 -0.76 6.40
N LEU A 83 -22.28 -1.97 6.54
CA LEU A 83 -22.12 -2.83 7.70
C LEU A 83 -20.67 -3.33 7.70
N THR A 84 -19.76 -2.46 8.13
CA THR A 84 -18.38 -2.85 8.36
C THR A 84 -18.35 -3.86 9.51
N PHE A 85 -17.45 -4.85 9.45
CA PHE A 85 -17.22 -5.81 10.55
C PHE A 85 -17.07 -5.13 11.92
N LYS A 86 -16.42 -3.96 11.96
CA LYS A 86 -16.27 -3.14 13.16
C LYS A 86 -17.61 -2.58 13.69
N SER A 87 -18.53 -2.21 12.79
CA SER A 87 -19.86 -1.74 13.16
C SER A 87 -20.71 -2.86 13.77
N LEU A 88 -20.52 -4.11 13.33
CA LEU A 88 -21.17 -5.30 13.88
C LEU A 88 -20.63 -5.66 15.27
N ILE A 89 -19.30 -5.59 15.47
CA ILE A 89 -18.68 -5.83 16.79
C ILE A 89 -19.12 -4.77 17.80
N ASN A 90 -19.19 -3.50 17.42
CA ASN A 90 -19.57 -2.42 18.34
C ASN A 90 -21.03 -2.49 18.81
N LYS A 91 -21.91 -3.13 18.03
CA LYS A 91 -23.32 -3.34 18.36
C LYS A 91 -23.58 -4.67 19.07
N TYR A 92 -22.53 -5.46 19.35
CA TYR A 92 -22.68 -6.77 19.95
C TYR A 92 -23.02 -6.66 21.44
N GLU A 93 -24.17 -7.21 21.82
CA GLU A 93 -24.60 -7.37 23.20
C GLU A 93 -24.72 -8.87 23.52
N PRO A 94 -24.16 -9.37 24.63
CA PRO A 94 -24.20 -10.78 24.96
C PRO A 94 -25.61 -11.18 25.42
N THR A 95 -26.25 -12.03 24.63
CA THR A 95 -27.62 -12.48 24.88
C THR A 95 -27.64 -13.81 25.63
N ASN A 96 -26.73 -14.71 25.29
CA ASN A 96 -26.66 -16.05 25.84
C ASN A 96 -25.97 -16.08 27.22
N LYS A 97 -26.35 -17.05 28.08
CA LYS A 97 -25.72 -17.29 29.39
C LYS A 97 -24.21 -17.48 29.27
N MET A 98 -23.78 -18.22 28.24
CA MET A 98 -22.35 -18.44 27.97
C MET A 98 -21.62 -17.14 27.62
N GLU A 99 -22.21 -16.30 26.79
CA GLU A 99 -21.61 -15.03 26.35
C GLU A 99 -21.48 -14.05 27.52
N LYS A 100 -22.50 -13.99 28.38
CA LYS A 100 -22.46 -13.18 29.62
C LYS A 100 -21.36 -13.65 30.57
N ASN A 101 -21.18 -14.96 30.72
CA ASN A 101 -20.10 -15.51 31.53
C ASN A 101 -18.72 -15.17 30.95
N ILE A 102 -18.55 -15.25 29.63
CA ILE A 102 -17.30 -14.87 28.95
C ILE A 102 -17.04 -13.37 29.14
N GLN A 103 -18.05 -12.52 28.99
CA GLN A 103 -17.93 -11.08 29.23
C GLN A 103 -17.51 -10.79 30.68
N MET A 104 -18.11 -11.48 31.65
CA MET A 104 -17.76 -11.36 33.06
C MET A 104 -16.29 -11.75 33.31
N ILE A 105 -15.84 -12.87 32.76
CA ILE A 105 -14.45 -13.35 32.88
C ILE A 105 -13.46 -12.36 32.26
N LEU A 106 -13.81 -11.76 31.12
CA LEU A 106 -12.96 -10.75 30.46
C LEU A 106 -12.85 -9.46 31.30
N LEU A 107 -13.94 -9.04 31.95
CA LEU A 107 -13.93 -7.90 32.87
C LEU A 107 -13.13 -8.19 34.14
N THR A 108 -13.22 -9.40 34.70
CA THR A 108 -12.50 -9.78 35.93
C THR A 108 -11.01 -9.98 35.71
N ASN A 109 -10.60 -10.49 34.54
CA ASN A 109 -9.20 -10.88 34.28
C ASN A 109 -8.34 -9.78 33.66
N GLY A 110 -8.81 -8.53 33.68
CA GLY A 110 -7.93 -7.39 33.45
C GLY A 110 -7.16 -7.44 32.13
N SER A 111 -7.85 -7.58 30.99
CA SER A 111 -7.27 -7.18 29.70
C SER A 111 -7.22 -5.64 29.60
N ASN A 112 -6.68 -5.00 30.63
CA ASN A 112 -6.96 -3.62 30.96
C ASN A 112 -5.69 -2.79 30.85
N GLU A 113 -5.51 -2.21 29.67
CA GLU A 113 -4.89 -0.88 29.52
C GLU A 113 -5.44 0.09 30.60
N ASN A 114 -6.71 -0.11 30.99
CA ASN A 114 -7.43 0.58 32.05
C ASN A 114 -6.71 0.59 33.43
N GLU A 115 -5.92 -0.42 33.82
CA GLU A 115 -5.24 -0.41 35.14
C GLU A 115 -4.05 0.57 35.16
N ILE A 116 -3.42 0.76 34.00
CA ILE A 116 -2.36 1.77 33.80
C ILE A 116 -3.01 3.15 33.70
N GLU A 117 -4.16 3.27 33.03
CA GLU A 117 -4.94 4.51 32.95
C GLU A 117 -5.43 4.97 34.33
N ILE A 118 -5.90 4.07 35.20
CA ILE A 118 -6.34 4.39 36.58
C ILE A 118 -5.18 4.97 37.40
N ARG A 119 -3.97 4.39 37.31
CA ARG A 119 -2.80 4.92 38.01
C ARG A 119 -2.37 6.29 37.45
N GLU A 120 -2.45 6.49 36.13
CA GLU A 120 -2.21 7.80 35.50
C GLU A 120 -3.28 8.84 35.91
N GLU A 121 -4.53 8.41 36.08
CA GLU A 121 -5.67 9.22 36.52
C GLU A 121 -5.51 9.69 37.98
N ASP A 122 -5.13 8.80 38.90
CA ASP A 122 -4.86 9.13 40.31
C ASP A 122 -3.72 10.17 40.47
N GLU A 123 -2.67 10.07 39.65
CA GLU A 123 -1.56 11.03 39.63
C GLU A 123 -1.97 12.40 39.05
N LEU A 124 -2.94 12.44 38.13
CA LEU A 124 -3.46 13.66 37.53
C LEU A 124 -4.50 14.36 38.41
N ILE A 125 -5.33 13.60 39.11
CA ILE A 125 -6.24 14.09 40.15
C ILE A 125 -5.44 14.73 41.29
N SER A 126 -4.32 14.12 41.68
CA SER A 126 -3.39 14.67 42.69
C SER A 126 -2.77 16.03 42.30
N LYS A 127 -2.79 16.38 41.01
CA LYS A 127 -2.30 17.68 40.49
C LYS A 127 -3.39 18.76 40.40
N GLY A 128 -4.63 18.45 40.82
CA GLY A 128 -5.72 19.42 40.92
C GLY A 128 -6.42 19.77 39.60
N LEU A 129 -6.35 18.91 38.58
CA LEU A 129 -7.10 19.10 37.34
C LEU A 129 -8.55 18.59 37.48
N SER A 130 -9.49 19.21 36.77
CA SER A 130 -10.87 18.73 36.68
C SER A 130 -10.91 17.38 35.95
N TYR A 131 -11.85 16.51 36.32
CA TYR A 131 -12.04 15.19 35.71
C TYR A 131 -12.16 15.24 34.18
N ASP A 132 -12.90 16.23 33.67
CA ASP A 132 -13.10 16.41 32.23
C ASP A 132 -11.80 16.81 31.50
N ASP A 133 -10.94 17.61 32.13
CA ASP A 133 -9.65 18.03 31.57
C ASP A 133 -8.64 16.88 31.53
N ILE A 134 -8.68 16.02 32.56
CA ILE A 134 -7.84 14.81 32.63
C ILE A 134 -8.21 13.86 31.51
N LYS A 135 -9.52 13.61 31.32
CA LYS A 135 -10.04 12.74 30.27
C LYS A 135 -9.69 13.25 28.87
N GLN A 136 -9.84 14.55 28.62
CA GLN A 136 -9.47 15.14 27.34
C GLN A 136 -7.97 14.96 27.05
N LYS A 137 -7.11 15.18 28.04
CA LYS A 137 -5.67 14.99 27.88
C LYS A 137 -5.29 13.53 27.68
N GLN A 138 -5.92 12.60 28.38
CA GLN A 138 -5.69 11.16 28.18
C GLN A 138 -6.11 10.74 26.78
N ASP A 139 -7.27 11.19 26.30
CA ASP A 139 -7.76 10.91 24.94
C ASP A 139 -6.81 11.46 23.86
N GLU A 140 -6.30 12.68 24.05
CA GLU A 140 -5.31 13.28 23.15
C GLU A 140 -4.00 12.48 23.16
N LEU A 141 -3.52 12.10 24.35
CA LEU A 141 -2.28 11.37 24.53
C LEU A 141 -2.38 9.96 23.93
N ALA A 142 -3.51 9.27 24.09
CA ALA A 142 -3.80 7.98 23.47
C ALA A 142 -3.82 8.06 21.93
N LYS A 143 -4.42 9.12 21.37
CA LYS A 143 -4.39 9.39 19.92
C LYS A 143 -2.95 9.62 19.42
N VAL A 144 -2.13 10.34 20.17
CA VAL A 144 -0.72 10.60 19.81
C VAL A 144 0.11 9.31 19.92
N LYS A 145 0.00 8.56 21.02
CA LYS A 145 0.69 7.27 21.24
C LYS A 145 0.38 6.28 20.10
N SER A 146 -0.90 6.11 19.78
CA SER A 146 -1.33 5.18 18.72
C SER A 146 -0.82 5.60 17.33
N ARG A 147 -0.91 6.89 16.97
CA ARG A 147 -0.38 7.40 15.71
C ARG A 147 1.13 7.18 15.59
N LEU A 148 1.88 7.50 16.65
CA LEU A 148 3.32 7.31 16.69
C LEU A 148 3.69 5.82 16.54
N PHE A 149 2.99 4.93 17.23
CA PHE A 149 3.20 3.48 17.14
C PHE A 149 3.03 2.96 15.70
N TYR A 150 1.92 3.32 15.04
CA TYR A 150 1.69 2.92 13.65
C TYR A 150 2.73 3.51 12.69
N GLU A 151 3.14 4.77 12.90
CA GLU A 151 4.22 5.37 12.11
C GLU A 151 5.56 4.65 12.33
N GLN A 152 5.88 4.24 13.56
CA GLN A 152 7.08 3.45 13.87
C GLN A 152 7.06 2.10 13.16
N ILE A 153 5.95 1.36 13.22
CA ILE A 153 5.78 0.08 12.49
C ILE A 153 5.95 0.29 10.98
N LYS A 154 5.30 1.32 10.43
CA LYS A 154 5.40 1.66 9.01
C LYS A 154 6.84 1.99 8.63
N ARG A 155 7.55 2.79 9.44
CA ARG A 155 8.95 3.14 9.24
C ARG A 155 9.86 1.92 9.32
N HIS A 156 9.65 1.04 10.29
CA HIS A 156 10.43 -0.21 10.42
C HIS A 156 10.25 -1.10 9.18
N ARG A 157 9.01 -1.26 8.70
CA ARG A 157 8.72 -1.98 7.45
C ARG A 157 9.40 -1.34 6.25
N ILE A 158 9.31 -0.02 6.10
CA ILE A 158 9.96 0.72 5.01
C ILE A 158 11.48 0.55 5.07
N ASN A 159 12.10 0.66 6.24
CA ASN A 159 13.54 0.47 6.42
C ASN A 159 13.97 -0.95 6.03
N LYS A 160 13.18 -1.97 6.40
CA LYS A 160 13.42 -3.36 5.99
C LYS A 160 13.29 -3.54 4.48
N ILE A 161 12.31 -2.92 3.84
CA ILE A 161 12.16 -2.92 2.37
C ILE A 161 13.37 -2.27 1.72
N LYS A 162 13.77 -1.07 2.17
CA LYS A 162 14.91 -0.32 1.64
C LYS A 162 16.23 -1.06 1.84
N SER A 163 16.46 -1.64 3.02
CA SER A 163 17.65 -2.45 3.30
C SER A 163 17.71 -3.69 2.40
N LYS A 164 16.60 -4.45 2.28
CA LYS A 164 16.53 -5.60 1.37
C LYS A 164 16.78 -5.20 -0.09
N LEU A 165 16.19 -4.09 -0.53
CA LEU A 165 16.39 -3.58 -1.87
C LEU A 165 17.85 -3.16 -2.10
N TYR A 166 18.46 -2.44 -1.15
CA TYR A 166 19.88 -2.07 -1.19
C TYR A 166 20.77 -3.29 -1.31
N HIS A 167 20.60 -4.31 -0.45
CA HIS A 167 21.40 -5.52 -0.52
C HIS A 167 21.20 -6.29 -1.83
N ARG A 168 19.97 -6.34 -2.35
CA ARG A 168 19.67 -6.95 -3.65
C ARG A 168 20.39 -6.22 -4.80
N ILE A 169 20.34 -4.89 -4.81
CA ILE A 169 21.03 -4.07 -5.82
C ILE A 169 22.55 -4.21 -5.67
N LYS A 170 23.08 -4.11 -4.46
CA LYS A 170 24.51 -4.26 -4.16
C LYS A 170 25.04 -5.63 -4.58
N LYS A 171 24.28 -6.71 -4.33
CA LYS A 171 24.62 -8.06 -4.80
C LYS A 171 24.68 -8.11 -6.33
N LYS A 172 23.66 -7.60 -7.01
CA LYS A 172 23.63 -7.56 -8.48
C LYS A 172 24.76 -6.71 -9.07
N GLN A 173 25.12 -5.60 -8.44
CA GLN A 173 26.26 -4.76 -8.84
C GLN A 173 27.60 -5.50 -8.67
N LYS A 174 27.80 -6.21 -7.54
CA LYS A 174 28.99 -7.03 -7.33
C LYS A 174 29.09 -8.17 -8.36
N GLU A 175 27.98 -8.84 -8.65
CA GLU A 175 27.92 -9.91 -9.66
C GLU A 175 28.23 -9.38 -11.06
N ARG A 176 27.73 -8.19 -11.43
CA ARG A 176 28.08 -7.53 -12.68
C ARG A 176 29.57 -7.24 -12.78
N LYS A 177 30.13 -6.54 -11.78
CA LYS A 177 31.57 -6.26 -11.73
C LYS A 177 32.42 -7.52 -11.84
N ALA A 178 32.08 -8.57 -11.08
CA ALA A 178 32.79 -9.84 -11.13
C ALA A 178 32.68 -10.53 -12.51
N ASN A 179 31.60 -10.33 -13.26
CA ASN A 179 31.48 -10.84 -14.62
C ASN A 179 32.28 -9.99 -15.61
N ASP A 180 32.27 -8.67 -15.46
CA ASP A 180 33.06 -7.75 -16.29
C ASP A 180 34.57 -8.02 -16.08
N ASP A 181 35.01 -8.21 -14.84
CA ASP A 181 36.39 -8.59 -14.50
C ASP A 181 36.78 -9.94 -15.11
N LEU A 182 35.85 -10.93 -15.11
CA LEU A 182 36.06 -12.21 -15.76
C LEU A 182 36.17 -12.10 -17.28
N GLN A 183 35.41 -11.19 -17.92
CA GLN A 183 35.53 -10.94 -19.36
C GLN A 183 36.90 -10.36 -19.71
N VAL A 184 37.38 -9.38 -18.92
CA VAL A 184 38.73 -8.82 -19.11
C VAL A 184 39.79 -9.91 -18.96
N ILE A 185 39.70 -10.77 -17.94
CA ILE A 185 40.66 -11.86 -17.73
C ILE A 185 40.61 -12.86 -18.89
N LEU A 186 39.42 -13.16 -19.42
CA LEU A 186 39.26 -14.05 -20.57
C LEU A 186 39.93 -13.49 -21.84
N GLU A 187 39.89 -12.17 -22.04
CA GLU A 187 40.55 -11.49 -23.15
C GLU A 187 42.07 -11.43 -22.99
N THR A 188 42.58 -11.28 -21.75
CA THR A 188 44.03 -11.20 -21.49
C THR A 188 44.71 -12.58 -21.39
N ASP A 189 44.10 -13.52 -20.66
CA ASP A 189 44.67 -14.82 -20.26
C ASP A 189 43.56 -15.89 -20.16
N PRO A 190 43.29 -16.65 -21.24
CA PRO A 190 42.15 -17.58 -21.28
C PRO A 190 42.27 -18.76 -20.31
N ASP A 191 43.49 -19.22 -20.00
CA ASP A 191 43.68 -20.36 -19.10
C ASP A 191 43.44 -19.98 -17.63
N LYS A 192 43.89 -18.79 -17.20
CA LYS A 192 43.56 -18.27 -15.86
C LYS A 192 42.05 -18.05 -15.68
N ALA A 193 41.34 -17.69 -16.75
CA ALA A 193 39.88 -17.55 -16.71
C ALA A 193 39.18 -18.89 -16.46
N LYS A 194 39.69 -19.99 -17.05
CA LYS A 194 39.18 -21.36 -16.81
C LYS A 194 39.38 -21.78 -15.37
N ASP A 195 40.59 -21.61 -14.82
CA ASP A 195 40.91 -21.94 -13.42
C ASP A 195 39.97 -21.20 -12.45
N LEU A 196 39.73 -19.90 -12.68
CA LEU A 196 38.81 -19.10 -11.85
C LEU A 196 37.34 -19.58 -11.93
N LEU A 197 36.91 -20.06 -13.11
CA LEU A 197 35.57 -20.62 -13.28
C LEU A 197 35.44 -21.97 -12.58
N GLU A 198 36.45 -22.83 -12.67
CA GLU A 198 36.53 -24.11 -11.97
C GLU A 198 36.53 -23.91 -10.45
N ASP A 199 37.34 -23.00 -9.93
CA ASP A 199 37.33 -22.61 -8.52
C ASP A 199 35.96 -22.10 -8.05
N LYS A 200 35.29 -21.31 -8.87
CA LYS A 200 33.93 -20.81 -8.58
C LYS A 200 32.91 -21.95 -8.61
N ALA A 201 33.07 -22.94 -9.48
CA ALA A 201 32.24 -24.14 -9.53
C ALA A 201 32.48 -25.00 -8.29
N LEU A 202 33.74 -25.25 -7.90
CA LEU A 202 34.10 -25.98 -6.69
C LEU A 202 33.58 -25.29 -5.43
N LYS A 203 33.71 -23.96 -5.31
CA LYS A 203 33.12 -23.20 -4.20
C LYS A 203 31.61 -23.33 -4.17
N ARG A 204 30.94 -23.30 -5.33
CA ARG A 204 29.48 -23.53 -5.40
C ARG A 204 29.10 -24.96 -5.04
N ILE A 205 29.92 -25.96 -5.39
CA ILE A 205 29.72 -27.37 -5.01
C ILE A 205 29.89 -27.52 -3.50
N LYS A 206 30.98 -26.99 -2.93
CA LYS A 206 31.24 -26.96 -1.48
C LYS A 206 30.13 -26.23 -0.73
N GLU A 207 29.71 -25.06 -1.19
CA GLU A 207 28.54 -24.36 -0.65
C GLU A 207 27.27 -25.21 -0.79
N ARG A 208 26.99 -25.87 -1.92
CA ARG A 208 25.79 -26.72 -2.03
C ARG A 208 25.85 -27.92 -1.08
N MET A 209 27.03 -28.53 -0.95
CA MET A 209 27.31 -29.63 -0.05
C MET A 209 27.13 -29.21 1.41
N ASP A 210 27.65 -28.05 1.80
CA ASP A 210 27.62 -27.52 3.16
C ASP A 210 26.30 -26.85 3.54
N LEU A 211 25.63 -26.16 2.60
CA LEU A 211 24.63 -25.16 2.94
C LEU A 211 23.22 -25.73 3.18
N LYS A 212 22.81 -26.86 2.60
CA LYS A 212 21.35 -27.13 2.49
C LYS A 212 20.83 -28.58 2.46
N HIS A 213 21.66 -29.61 2.62
CA HIS A 213 21.17 -31.01 2.63
C HIS A 213 20.88 -31.59 4.03
N LYS A 214 20.75 -30.74 5.05
CA LYS A 214 20.06 -31.11 6.31
C LYS A 214 18.69 -30.46 6.30
N ASN A 215 17.66 -31.30 6.16
CA ASN A 215 16.21 -31.06 6.10
C ASN A 215 15.67 -30.08 7.19
N THR A 216 16.12 -28.83 7.16
CA THR A 216 15.89 -27.78 8.18
C THR A 216 15.10 -26.59 7.61
N GLY A 217 14.72 -26.67 6.33
CA GLY A 217 13.87 -25.70 5.66
C GLY A 217 12.46 -25.66 6.26
N LYS A 218 11.70 -24.61 5.93
CA LYS A 218 10.35 -24.41 6.48
C LYS A 218 9.40 -25.57 6.15
N TRP A 219 9.50 -26.13 4.95
CA TRP A 219 8.76 -27.32 4.54
C TRP A 219 9.13 -28.55 5.37
N ALA A 220 10.42 -28.77 5.60
CA ALA A 220 10.91 -29.89 6.40
C ALA A 220 10.45 -29.81 7.86
N LYS A 221 10.43 -28.60 8.43
CA LYS A 221 9.88 -28.33 9.77
C LYS A 221 8.37 -28.59 9.83
N MET A 222 7.62 -28.10 8.83
CA MET A 222 6.19 -28.36 8.70
C MET A 222 5.89 -29.86 8.54
N ALA A 223 6.67 -30.57 7.72
CA ALA A 223 6.53 -31.99 7.51
C ALA A 223 6.81 -32.82 8.77
N LEU A 224 7.77 -32.40 9.61
CA LEU A 224 8.00 -33.01 10.92
C LEU A 224 6.88 -32.73 11.92
N GLU A 225 6.32 -31.52 11.92
CA GLU A 225 5.25 -31.11 12.84
C GLU A 225 3.90 -31.76 12.49
N HIS A 226 3.55 -31.78 11.19
CA HIS A 226 2.26 -32.26 10.69
C HIS A 226 2.29 -33.71 10.17
N GLY A 227 3.46 -34.27 9.87
CA GLY A 227 3.61 -35.64 9.33
C GLY A 227 3.20 -36.75 10.29
N ARG A 228 2.92 -36.43 11.57
CA ARG A 228 2.25 -37.37 12.48
C ARG A 228 0.79 -37.63 12.10
N ARG A 229 0.13 -36.67 11.46
CA ARG A 229 -1.29 -36.73 11.06
C ARG A 229 -1.42 -37.15 9.60
N ASP A 230 -0.51 -36.69 8.73
CA ASP A 230 -0.57 -36.93 7.29
C ASP A 230 0.52 -37.89 6.81
N LYS A 231 0.14 -39.11 6.43
CA LYS A 231 1.06 -40.16 5.96
C LYS A 231 1.82 -39.76 4.69
N SER A 232 1.14 -39.14 3.73
CA SER A 232 1.75 -38.66 2.48
C SER A 232 2.83 -37.59 2.72
N LEU A 233 2.64 -36.72 3.70
CA LEU A 233 3.62 -35.70 4.06
C LEU A 233 4.87 -36.31 4.72
N ARG A 234 4.68 -37.39 5.47
CA ARG A 234 5.79 -38.16 6.06
C ARG A 234 6.58 -38.94 5.00
N GLU A 235 5.89 -39.60 4.07
CA GLU A 235 6.53 -40.34 2.97
C GLU A 235 7.35 -39.41 2.08
N SER A 236 6.76 -38.29 1.63
CA SER A 236 7.50 -37.27 0.86
C SER A 236 8.70 -36.68 1.61
N TYR A 237 8.62 -36.52 2.94
CA TYR A 237 9.76 -36.14 3.77
C TYR A 237 10.89 -37.18 3.76
N HIS A 238 10.56 -38.46 3.85
CA HIS A 238 11.53 -39.55 3.81
C HIS A 238 12.15 -39.71 2.41
N GLU A 239 11.34 -39.63 1.35
CA GLU A 239 11.81 -39.63 -0.04
C GLU A 239 12.81 -38.48 -0.27
N ALA A 240 12.49 -37.26 0.20
CA ALA A 240 13.39 -36.12 0.09
C ALA A 240 14.72 -36.34 0.82
N ILE A 241 14.73 -37.04 1.96
CA ILE A 241 15.97 -37.41 2.69
C ILE A 241 16.77 -38.42 1.87
N GLN A 242 16.11 -39.44 1.34
CA GLN A 242 16.77 -40.50 0.58
C GLN A 242 17.41 -39.94 -0.71
N LEU A 243 16.66 -39.12 -1.45
CA LEU A 243 17.18 -38.42 -2.64
C LEU A 243 18.38 -37.53 -2.29
N GLY A 244 18.35 -36.86 -1.13
CA GLY A 244 19.48 -36.08 -0.64
C GLY A 244 20.74 -36.93 -0.39
N ARG A 245 20.60 -38.14 0.19
CA ARG A 245 21.72 -39.07 0.40
C ARG A 245 22.27 -39.60 -0.93
N GLU A 246 21.40 -40.03 -1.83
CA GLU A 246 21.79 -40.54 -3.14
C GLU A 246 22.56 -39.50 -3.97
N LEU A 247 22.16 -38.22 -3.91
CA LEU A 247 22.88 -37.14 -4.58
C LEU A 247 24.27 -36.90 -4.00
N VAL A 248 24.44 -37.02 -2.67
CA VAL A 248 25.75 -36.91 -2.02
C VAL A 248 26.64 -38.10 -2.40
N GLU A 249 26.11 -39.32 -2.39
CA GLU A 249 26.85 -40.51 -2.80
C GLU A 249 27.28 -40.45 -4.27
N LYS A 250 26.38 -40.03 -5.18
CA LYS A 250 26.71 -39.83 -6.60
C LYS A 250 27.79 -38.76 -6.79
N ALA A 251 27.71 -37.65 -6.06
CA ALA A 251 28.72 -36.59 -6.15
C ALA A 251 30.09 -37.04 -5.63
N ASN A 252 30.13 -37.80 -4.53
CA ASN A 252 31.37 -38.36 -4.00
C ASN A 252 31.97 -39.41 -4.95
N ASN A 253 31.16 -40.29 -5.53
CA ASN A 253 31.62 -41.31 -6.48
C ASN A 253 32.18 -40.69 -7.77
N ASN A 254 31.55 -39.63 -8.29
CA ASN A 254 32.08 -38.91 -9.46
C ASN A 254 33.44 -38.24 -9.17
N ASN A 255 33.60 -37.61 -7.99
CA ASN A 255 34.88 -37.01 -7.59
C ASN A 255 35.99 -38.06 -7.29
N SER A 256 35.61 -39.28 -6.92
CA SER A 256 36.58 -40.38 -6.69
C SER A 256 37.02 -41.09 -7.97
N ASN A 257 36.24 -41.03 -9.05
CA ASN A 257 36.65 -41.59 -10.35
C ASN A 257 37.62 -40.66 -11.10
N ASP A 258 37.53 -39.34 -10.93
CA ASP A 258 38.49 -38.39 -11.55
C ASP A 258 39.89 -38.38 -10.88
N ASN A 259 40.04 -39.00 -9.70
CA ASN A 259 41.32 -39.08 -8.97
C ASN A 259 42.01 -40.45 -9.06
N LYS A 260 41.50 -41.38 -9.88
CA LYS A 260 42.01 -42.75 -10.00
C LYS A 260 42.67 -43.08 -11.34
N ASP A 261 43.04 -42.08 -12.13
CA ASP A 261 43.68 -42.26 -13.44
C ASP A 261 45.11 -41.66 -13.50
N ASN A 262 45.84 -41.63 -12.38
CA ASN A 262 47.24 -41.17 -12.35
C ASN A 262 48.10 -41.86 -11.27
N SER A 263 48.05 -43.18 -11.20
CA SER A 263 49.21 -43.97 -10.73
C SER A 263 49.08 -45.40 -11.25
N ASP A 264 49.86 -45.73 -12.28
CA ASP A 264 50.57 -46.99 -12.44
C ASP A 264 50.95 -47.18 -13.92
N ASP A 265 52.07 -46.57 -14.33
CA ASP A 265 52.97 -47.21 -15.30
C ASP A 265 54.36 -46.56 -15.20
N ASP A 266 55.25 -47.19 -14.43
CA ASP A 266 56.71 -47.07 -14.59
C ASP A 266 57.37 -48.29 -13.90
N SER A 267 57.28 -49.43 -14.57
CA SER A 267 58.24 -50.53 -14.37
C SER A 267 58.56 -51.20 -15.70
N ILE A 268 59.66 -50.77 -16.33
CA ILE A 268 60.34 -51.48 -17.41
C ILE A 268 61.85 -51.38 -17.16
N ASP A 269 62.52 -52.52 -17.36
CA ASP A 269 63.97 -52.73 -17.42
C ASP A 269 64.72 -51.68 -18.26
#